data_AF-A0A0R2AFE8-F1
#
_entry.id   AF-A0A0R2AFE8-F1
#
_cell.length_a   1.000
_cell.length_b   1.000
_cell.length_c   1.000
_cell.angle_alpha   90.00
_cell.angle_beta   90.00
_cell.angle_gamma   90.00
#
_symmetry.space_group_name_H-M   'P 1'
#
loop_
_entity.id
_entity.type
_entity.pdbx_description
1 polymer ?
#
loop_
_entity_poly.entity_id
_entity_poly.type
_entity_poly.pdbx_seq_one_letter_code
_entity_poly.pdbx_strand_id
1 'polypeptide(L)'
;MLMGSVNMTKNNQTNELTGLLTISRFREVAHQALENTDLRAQGVSFIYLDIENFKNYNEIMGFSAGDEVLQFMAKTIDDEFNGRHVAYFGSDHFVILARNSEALVKTKTIIATLDAKFGQMSVNVKAGIYTLQPDDDIDISVCCDRAKIACDSIKHKYDAGYCFYTNEMGRDLWLRRFIPDQFPTALASGHIKVNFQPIVRALTDDVCGLEALVRWNDPDYGFISPGQFVPVLEQAHLVHKLDIFVIEEVCRAYKYSLVDSNLATVPVSVNLSRLDFSLCDIYEEVERLIKKYDVPKDMLHIEVTETGLNEEGNFLRDGIIKFQENGYQVWMDDFGSGYSSFNVLKDYDFDVLKLDMKFLADFEKNENAHIIIASIVSMAKKLGVRTVTEGVETKEQWEFLKSIGCDMGQGYFFNRPAPLL
;
A
#
# COMPACT_ATOMS: atom_id res chain seq x y z
N MET A 1 -19.27 21.23 -64.75
CA MET A 1 -19.76 22.28 -63.84
C MET A 1 -20.90 21.66 -63.04
N LEU A 2 -20.90 21.52 -61.72
CA LEU A 2 -20.23 22.27 -60.67
C LEU A 2 -19.62 21.32 -59.62
N MET A 3 -18.49 21.77 -59.06
CA MET A 3 -17.92 21.33 -57.80
C MET A 3 -18.88 21.63 -56.64
N GLY A 4 -18.99 20.70 -55.68
CA GLY A 4 -19.65 20.90 -54.40
C GLY A 4 -18.79 20.25 -53.32
N SER A 5 -18.05 21.10 -52.62
CA SER A 5 -16.94 20.82 -51.72
C SER A 5 -17.30 19.91 -50.55
N VAL A 6 -16.49 18.87 -50.35
CA VAL A 6 -16.42 18.10 -49.11
C VAL A 6 -15.76 19.00 -48.06
N ASN A 7 -16.51 19.37 -47.02
CA ASN A 7 -15.95 19.99 -45.82
C ASN A 7 -15.07 18.94 -45.10
N MET A 8 -13.77 18.97 -45.36
CA MET A 8 -12.78 18.30 -44.52
C MET A 8 -12.67 19.05 -43.20
N THR A 9 -12.99 18.36 -42.10
CA THR A 9 -12.64 18.74 -40.73
C THR A 9 -11.17 19.13 -40.63
N LYS A 10 -10.86 20.38 -40.25
CA LYS A 10 -9.52 20.81 -39.88
C LYS A 10 -9.05 19.97 -38.68
N ASN A 11 -8.22 18.96 -38.92
CA ASN A 11 -7.47 18.29 -37.85
C ASN A 11 -6.40 19.28 -37.34
N ASN A 12 -6.65 19.93 -36.20
CA ASN A 12 -5.66 20.79 -35.56
C ASN A 12 -4.53 19.90 -35.01
N GLN A 13 -3.39 19.88 -35.69
CA GLN A 13 -2.24 19.02 -35.35
C GLN A 13 -1.48 19.53 -34.11
N THR A 14 -1.66 20.81 -33.77
CA THR A 14 -1.07 21.47 -32.61
C THR A 14 -2.15 22.12 -31.75
N ASN A 15 -1.83 22.34 -30.48
CA ASN A 15 -2.65 23.11 -29.57
C ASN A 15 -2.38 24.62 -29.73
N GLU A 16 -3.42 25.44 -29.78
CA GLU A 16 -3.31 26.87 -30.05
C GLU A 16 -2.66 27.66 -28.91
N LEU A 17 -2.81 27.22 -27.67
CA LEU A 17 -2.25 27.90 -26.49
C LEU A 17 -0.76 27.62 -26.35
N THR A 18 -0.37 26.35 -26.43
CA THR A 18 0.99 25.89 -26.14
C THR A 18 1.89 25.77 -27.38
N GLY A 19 1.30 25.69 -28.58
CA GLY A 19 2.03 25.44 -29.83
C GLY A 19 2.53 24.00 -30.00
N LEU A 20 2.38 23.15 -28.97
CA LEU A 20 2.81 21.75 -28.98
C LEU A 20 1.84 20.85 -29.74
N LEU A 21 2.27 19.63 -30.06
CA LEU A 21 1.41 18.65 -30.73
C LEU A 21 0.18 18.32 -29.88
N THR A 22 -0.94 18.04 -30.54
CA THR A 22 -2.06 17.36 -29.88
C THR A 22 -1.70 15.90 -29.61
N ILE A 23 -2.36 15.27 -28.63
CA ILE A 23 -2.10 13.87 -28.31
C ILE A 23 -2.31 12.92 -29.50
N SER A 24 -3.32 13.20 -30.34
CA SER A 24 -3.56 12.43 -31.55
C SER A 24 -2.37 12.50 -32.51
N ARG A 25 -1.83 13.71 -32.74
CA ARG A 25 -0.66 13.89 -33.61
C ARG A 25 0.60 13.29 -33.00
N PHE A 26 0.77 13.41 -31.69
CA PHE A 26 1.88 12.79 -30.96
C PHE A 26 1.93 11.28 -31.15
N ARG A 27 0.79 10.59 -31.04
CA ARG A 27 0.72 9.13 -31.24
C ARG A 27 1.19 8.72 -32.63
N GLU A 28 0.78 9.46 -33.66
CA GLU A 28 1.24 9.21 -35.03
C GLU A 28 2.75 9.38 -35.18
N VAL A 29 3.31 10.51 -34.71
CA VAL A 29 4.75 10.78 -34.89
C VAL A 29 5.63 9.90 -33.99
N ALA A 30 5.16 9.56 -32.79
CA ALA A 30 5.87 8.66 -31.88
C ALA A 30 5.91 7.23 -32.41
N HIS A 31 4.80 6.74 -33.00
CA HIS A 31 4.77 5.43 -33.65
C HIS A 31 5.76 5.38 -34.81
N GLN A 32 5.74 6.38 -35.70
CA GLN A 32 6.69 6.48 -36.83
C GLN A 32 8.15 6.56 -36.35
N ALA A 33 8.41 7.26 -35.26
CA ALA A 33 9.74 7.35 -34.67
C ALA A 33 10.23 6.00 -34.11
N LEU A 34 9.32 5.16 -33.61
CA LEU A 34 9.66 3.85 -33.04
C LEU A 34 9.75 2.74 -34.08
N GLU A 35 9.13 2.91 -35.25
CA GLU A 35 9.40 2.08 -36.43
C GLU A 35 10.84 2.29 -36.96
N ASN A 36 11.48 3.42 -36.64
CA ASN A 36 12.89 3.64 -36.95
C ASN A 36 13.79 2.84 -36.00
N THR A 37 14.41 1.79 -36.54
CA THR A 37 15.27 0.85 -35.80
C THR A 37 16.44 1.52 -35.07
N ASP A 38 16.96 2.64 -35.58
CA ASP A 38 18.10 3.33 -34.97
C ASP A 38 17.72 4.02 -33.66
N LEU A 39 16.53 4.63 -33.60
CA LEU A 39 16.04 5.27 -32.38
C LEU A 39 15.68 4.21 -31.33
N ARG A 40 15.04 3.11 -31.76
CA ARG A 40 14.72 1.99 -30.87
C ARG A 40 15.98 1.33 -30.32
N ALA A 41 17.02 1.13 -31.13
CA ALA A 41 18.30 0.57 -30.70
C ALA A 41 19.03 1.44 -29.68
N GLN A 42 18.83 2.76 -29.72
CA GLN A 42 19.41 3.71 -28.74
C GLN A 42 18.65 3.75 -27.41
N GLY A 43 17.48 3.11 -27.34
CA GLY A 43 16.60 3.12 -26.17
C GLY A 43 15.83 4.43 -26.03
N VAL A 44 14.53 4.31 -25.79
CA VAL A 44 13.63 5.46 -25.63
C VAL A 44 12.83 5.40 -24.34
N SER A 45 12.45 6.58 -23.86
CA SER A 45 11.63 6.78 -22.69
C SER A 45 10.45 7.69 -23.03
N PHE A 46 9.30 7.37 -22.45
CA PHE A 46 8.14 8.25 -22.39
C PHE A 46 8.18 9.02 -21.07
N ILE A 47 8.00 10.33 -21.14
CA ILE A 47 7.96 11.21 -19.98
C ILE A 47 6.57 11.82 -19.93
N TYR A 48 5.90 11.69 -18.80
CA TYR A 48 4.63 12.34 -18.49
C TYR A 48 4.89 13.42 -17.44
N LEU A 49 4.47 14.65 -17.70
CA LEU A 49 4.60 15.77 -16.78
C LEU A 49 3.21 16.25 -16.36
N ASP A 50 3.07 16.54 -15.07
CA ASP A 50 1.86 17.08 -14.46
C ASP A 50 2.18 18.29 -13.56
N ILE A 51 1.33 19.31 -13.59
CA ILE A 51 1.43 20.47 -12.69
C ILE A 51 0.47 20.25 -11.52
N GLU A 52 1.00 19.99 -10.32
CA GLU A 52 0.17 19.76 -9.15
C GLU A 52 -0.67 20.97 -8.77
N ASN A 53 -1.91 20.71 -8.35
CA ASN A 53 -2.86 21.72 -7.88
C ASN A 53 -3.12 22.86 -8.89
N PHE A 54 -2.91 22.62 -10.19
CA PHE A 54 -3.07 23.66 -11.21
C PHE A 54 -4.48 24.25 -11.25
N LYS A 55 -5.50 23.44 -10.96
CA LYS A 55 -6.88 23.92 -10.79
C LYS A 55 -6.99 24.96 -9.67
N ASN A 56 -6.39 24.69 -8.50
CA ASN A 56 -6.39 25.63 -7.36
C ASN A 56 -5.59 26.90 -7.72
N TYR A 57 -4.48 26.77 -8.42
CA TYR A 57 -3.74 27.92 -8.94
C TYR A 57 -4.61 28.79 -9.85
N ASN A 58 -5.36 28.19 -10.78
CA ASN A 58 -6.31 28.91 -11.64
C ASN A 58 -7.44 29.59 -10.85
N GLU A 59 -7.93 28.96 -9.78
CA GLU A 59 -8.97 29.54 -8.92
C GLU A 59 -8.47 30.77 -8.15
N ILE A 60 -7.19 30.78 -7.76
CA ILE A 60 -6.58 31.89 -7.00
C ILE A 60 -6.08 33.01 -7.92
N MET A 61 -5.36 32.66 -8.99
CA MET A 61 -4.61 33.60 -9.85
C MET A 61 -5.35 33.94 -11.15
N GLY A 62 -6.40 33.20 -11.49
CA GLY A 62 -7.17 33.33 -12.72
C GLY A 62 -6.58 32.58 -13.92
N PHE A 63 -7.45 32.22 -14.87
CA PHE A 63 -7.08 31.43 -16.05
C PHE A 63 -5.98 32.05 -16.92
N SER A 64 -5.91 33.38 -17.02
CA SER A 64 -4.82 34.05 -17.77
C SER A 64 -3.44 33.76 -17.17
N ALA A 65 -3.33 33.72 -15.84
CA ALA A 65 -2.08 33.37 -15.18
C ALA A 65 -1.76 31.87 -15.33
N GLY A 66 -2.78 31.02 -15.38
CA GLY A 66 -2.61 29.60 -15.72
C GLY A 66 -2.09 29.39 -17.13
N ASP A 67 -2.67 30.11 -18.11
CA ASP A 67 -2.24 30.09 -19.51
C ASP A 67 -0.76 30.47 -19.62
N GLU A 68 -0.29 31.47 -18.86
CA GLU A 68 1.13 31.83 -18.81
C GLU A 68 2.03 30.70 -18.28
N VAL A 69 1.58 29.94 -17.27
CA VAL A 69 2.31 28.78 -16.75
C VAL A 69 2.37 27.69 -17.81
N LEU A 70 1.25 27.37 -18.48
CA LEU A 70 1.20 26.36 -19.54
C LEU A 70 2.08 26.72 -20.73
N GLN A 71 2.06 27.98 -21.16
CA GLN A 71 2.90 28.50 -22.23
C GLN A 71 4.38 28.46 -21.86
N PHE A 72 4.72 28.82 -20.61
CA PHE A 72 6.09 28.75 -20.14
C PHE A 72 6.59 27.30 -20.09
N MET A 73 5.80 26.39 -19.54
CA MET A 73 6.12 24.96 -19.50
C MET A 73 6.31 24.40 -20.92
N ALA A 74 5.40 24.72 -21.83
CA ALA A 74 5.51 24.30 -23.22
C ALA A 74 6.82 24.77 -23.86
N LYS A 75 7.18 26.04 -23.67
CA LYS A 75 8.44 26.60 -24.15
C LYS A 75 9.66 25.94 -23.52
N THR A 76 9.67 25.73 -22.20
CA THR A 76 10.78 25.07 -21.51
C THR A 76 10.99 23.64 -22.01
N ILE A 77 9.90 22.90 -22.27
CA ILE A 77 10.00 21.56 -22.84
C ILE A 77 10.55 21.64 -24.28
N ASP A 78 10.07 22.59 -25.08
CA ASP A 78 10.50 22.78 -26.47
C ASP A 78 12.00 23.15 -26.58
N ASP A 79 12.49 24.02 -25.68
CA ASP A 79 13.89 24.43 -25.60
C ASP A 79 14.82 23.24 -25.25
N GLU A 80 14.38 22.34 -24.36
CA GLU A 80 15.16 21.16 -23.94
C GLU A 80 15.12 20.03 -24.97
N PHE A 81 13.98 19.79 -25.63
CA PHE A 81 13.77 18.66 -26.53
C PHE A 81 13.74 19.02 -28.03
N ASN A 82 13.97 20.30 -28.35
CA ASN A 82 13.99 20.85 -29.72
C ASN A 82 12.73 20.52 -30.53
N GLY A 83 11.56 20.53 -29.90
CA GLY A 83 10.25 20.28 -30.52
C GLY A 83 10.02 18.90 -31.12
N ARG A 84 10.92 17.93 -30.88
CA ARG A 84 10.77 16.57 -31.39
C ARG A 84 9.93 15.75 -30.42
N HIS A 85 8.77 15.29 -30.89
CA HIS A 85 7.85 14.40 -30.16
C HIS A 85 7.46 14.93 -28.77
N VAL A 86 6.93 16.15 -28.73
CA VAL A 86 6.39 16.78 -27.51
C VAL A 86 4.92 17.10 -27.74
N ALA A 87 4.08 16.78 -26.76
CA ALA A 87 2.64 16.96 -26.84
C ALA A 87 2.08 17.62 -25.59
N TYR A 88 1.06 18.45 -25.80
CA TYR A 88 0.16 18.85 -24.74
C TYR A 88 -1.01 17.86 -24.70
N PHE A 89 -1.12 17.11 -23.62
CA PHE A 89 -2.11 16.06 -23.43
C PHE A 89 -3.49 16.64 -23.02
N GLY A 90 -3.49 17.86 -22.48
CA GLY A 90 -4.67 18.60 -22.03
C GLY A 90 -4.59 18.96 -20.55
N SER A 91 -5.35 19.99 -20.13
CA SER A 91 -5.35 20.56 -18.77
C SER A 91 -3.97 21.06 -18.32
N ASP A 92 -3.23 20.24 -17.61
CA ASP A 92 -1.93 20.51 -16.97
C ASP A 92 -0.89 19.46 -17.36
N HIS A 93 -1.22 18.63 -18.35
CA HIS A 93 -0.47 17.43 -18.67
C HIS A 93 0.30 17.54 -19.99
N PHE A 94 1.55 17.09 -19.97
CA PHE A 94 2.44 17.08 -21.13
C PHE A 94 3.09 15.70 -21.29
N VAL A 95 3.35 15.30 -22.54
CA VAL A 95 4.00 14.04 -22.85
C VAL A 95 5.15 14.23 -23.83
N ILE A 96 6.25 13.54 -23.58
CA ILE A 96 7.48 13.62 -24.36
C ILE A 96 7.96 12.21 -24.69
N LEU A 97 8.41 11.99 -25.93
CA LEU A 97 9.21 10.83 -26.31
C LEU A 97 10.68 11.26 -26.43
N ALA A 98 11.55 10.71 -25.59
CA ALA A 98 12.95 11.07 -25.50
C ALA A 98 13.87 9.85 -25.62
N ARG A 99 15.14 10.09 -25.93
CA ARG A 99 16.19 9.07 -25.78
C ARG A 99 16.45 8.82 -24.30
N ASN A 100 16.75 7.58 -23.94
CA ASN A 100 17.05 7.19 -22.55
C ASN A 100 18.17 8.03 -21.92
N SER A 101 19.21 8.34 -22.71
CA SER A 101 20.36 9.14 -22.27
C SER A 101 19.99 10.59 -21.91
N GLU A 102 18.89 11.10 -22.45
CA GLU A 102 18.46 12.49 -22.27
C GLU A 102 17.31 12.63 -21.28
N ALA A 103 16.47 11.59 -21.15
CA ALA A 103 15.19 11.65 -20.48
C ALA A 103 15.28 12.20 -19.05
N LEU A 104 16.16 11.63 -18.22
CA LEU A 104 16.28 12.05 -16.81
C LEU A 104 16.87 13.46 -16.66
N VAL A 105 17.96 13.74 -17.38
CA VAL A 105 18.71 15.00 -17.25
C VAL A 105 17.83 16.18 -17.65
N LYS A 106 17.18 16.10 -18.82
CA LYS A 106 16.31 17.15 -19.33
C LYS A 106 15.04 17.30 -18.50
N THR A 107 14.47 16.20 -18.00
CA THR A 107 13.33 16.27 -17.06
C THR A 107 13.69 17.05 -15.80
N LYS A 108 14.87 16.81 -15.21
CA LYS A 108 15.35 17.58 -14.05
C LYS A 108 15.52 19.06 -14.39
N THR A 109 16.04 19.39 -15.57
CA THR A 109 16.17 20.78 -16.02
C THR A 109 14.81 21.47 -16.13
N ILE A 110 13.80 20.80 -16.70
CA ILE A 110 12.43 21.33 -16.79
C ILE A 110 11.87 21.62 -15.40
N ILE A 111 11.94 20.63 -14.49
CA ILE A 111 11.42 20.78 -13.12
C ILE A 111 12.11 21.96 -12.41
N ALA A 112 13.45 22.03 -12.46
CA ALA A 112 14.20 23.10 -11.82
C ALA A 112 13.89 24.49 -12.42
N THR A 113 13.66 24.56 -13.73
CA THR A 113 13.34 25.82 -14.42
C THR A 113 11.94 26.32 -14.04
N LEU A 114 10.97 25.41 -13.91
CA LEU A 114 9.62 25.76 -13.46
C LEU A 114 9.60 26.15 -11.98
N ASP A 115 10.31 25.40 -11.13
CA ASP A 115 10.42 25.71 -9.70
C ASP A 115 11.07 27.07 -9.45
N ALA A 116 12.15 27.39 -10.17
CA ALA A 116 12.82 28.69 -10.06
C ALA A 116 11.92 29.88 -10.42
N LYS A 117 10.93 29.68 -11.31
CA LYS A 117 10.02 30.74 -11.76
C LYS A 117 8.72 30.80 -10.96
N PHE A 118 8.14 29.66 -10.64
CA PHE A 118 6.78 29.56 -10.09
C PHE A 118 6.69 28.79 -8.78
N GLY A 119 7.79 28.25 -8.23
CA GLY A 119 7.78 27.48 -6.98
C GLY A 119 7.25 28.27 -5.78
N GLN A 120 7.50 29.58 -5.74
CA GLN A 120 6.92 30.48 -4.71
C GLN A 120 5.40 30.66 -4.83
N MET A 121 4.82 30.29 -5.97
CA MET A 121 3.38 30.38 -6.26
C MET A 121 2.71 29.01 -6.13
N SER A 122 3.36 28.05 -5.46
CA SER A 122 2.86 26.69 -5.25
C SER A 122 2.59 25.89 -6.52
N VAL A 123 3.29 26.22 -7.62
CA VAL A 123 3.26 25.46 -8.87
C VAL A 123 4.39 24.44 -8.84
N ASN A 124 4.04 23.17 -8.63
CA ASN A 124 5.00 22.07 -8.58
C ASN A 124 4.81 21.14 -9.78
N VAL A 125 5.91 20.80 -10.45
CA VAL A 125 5.88 19.85 -11.56
C VAL A 125 6.30 18.47 -11.08
N LYS A 126 5.53 17.45 -11.43
CA LYS A 126 5.85 16.04 -11.22
C LYS A 126 6.08 15.36 -12.56
N ALA A 127 7.07 14.48 -12.60
CA ALA A 127 7.39 13.71 -13.80
C ALA A 127 7.34 12.20 -13.56
N GLY A 128 6.71 11.47 -14.46
CA GLY A 128 6.81 10.03 -14.54
C GLY A 128 7.55 9.61 -15.80
N ILE A 129 8.48 8.67 -15.68
CA ILE A 129 9.34 8.24 -16.79
C ILE A 129 9.17 6.74 -16.98
N TYR A 130 8.76 6.32 -18.17
CA TYR A 130 8.70 4.91 -18.55
C TYR A 130 9.73 4.62 -19.65
N THR A 131 10.69 3.77 -19.34
CA THR A 131 11.71 3.29 -20.28
C THR A 131 11.16 2.11 -21.07
N LEU A 132 11.03 2.26 -22.40
CA LEU A 132 10.55 1.20 -23.28
C LEU A 132 11.56 0.04 -23.29
N GLN A 133 11.10 -1.18 -22.98
CA GLN A 133 11.95 -2.37 -23.05
C GLN A 133 12.00 -2.91 -24.47
N PRO A 134 13.07 -3.66 -24.85
CA PRO A 134 13.21 -4.21 -26.20
C PRO A 134 12.01 -5.07 -26.64
N ASP A 135 11.43 -5.82 -25.70
CA ASP A 135 10.35 -6.79 -25.94
C ASP A 135 8.94 -6.21 -25.71
N ASP A 136 8.83 -4.94 -25.30
CA ASP A 136 7.52 -4.30 -25.10
C ASP A 136 6.81 -4.07 -26.45
N ASP A 137 5.48 -4.27 -26.44
CA ASP A 137 4.62 -3.90 -27.58
C ASP A 137 4.59 -2.37 -27.75
N ILE A 138 4.53 -1.91 -29.01
CA ILE A 138 4.63 -0.48 -29.35
C ILE A 138 3.22 0.14 -29.35
N ASP A 139 2.45 -0.06 -28.28
CA ASP A 139 1.26 0.75 -28.05
C ASP A 139 1.67 2.04 -27.33
N ILE A 140 1.71 3.14 -28.09
CA ILE A 140 2.05 4.46 -27.59
C ILE A 140 1.14 4.87 -26.42
N SER A 141 -0.13 4.48 -26.44
CA SER A 141 -1.07 4.80 -25.37
C SER A 141 -0.67 4.10 -24.08
N VAL A 142 -0.35 2.80 -24.14
CA VAL A 142 0.15 2.03 -22.99
C VAL A 142 1.45 2.62 -22.45
N CYS A 143 2.36 3.05 -23.32
CA CYS A 143 3.60 3.69 -22.90
C CYS A 143 3.37 5.02 -22.16
N CYS A 144 2.45 5.85 -22.66
CA CYS A 144 2.05 7.09 -21.99
C CYS A 144 1.38 6.81 -20.65
N ASP A 145 0.51 5.79 -20.58
CA ASP A 145 -0.18 5.40 -19.36
C ASP A 145 0.80 4.90 -18.29
N ARG A 146 1.81 4.11 -18.66
CA ARG A 146 2.90 3.70 -17.75
C ARG A 146 3.67 4.89 -17.20
N ALA A 147 4.04 5.86 -18.05
CA ALA A 147 4.68 7.09 -17.59
C ALA A 147 3.76 7.89 -16.66
N LYS A 148 2.46 7.97 -16.96
CA LYS A 148 1.45 8.62 -16.12
C LYS A 148 1.32 7.95 -14.75
N ILE A 149 1.29 6.62 -14.69
CA ILE A 149 1.25 5.85 -13.43
C ILE A 149 2.43 6.23 -12.53
N ALA A 150 3.64 6.33 -13.09
CA ALA A 150 4.81 6.75 -12.35
C ALA A 150 4.69 8.19 -11.83
N CYS A 151 4.16 9.11 -12.64
CA CYS A 151 3.90 10.49 -12.26
C CYS A 151 2.88 10.57 -11.11
N ASP A 152 1.77 9.84 -11.23
CA ASP A 152 0.70 9.81 -10.23
C ASP A 152 1.20 9.21 -8.89
N SER A 153 2.16 8.28 -8.90
CA SER A 153 2.73 7.62 -7.71
C SER A 153 3.53 8.54 -6.76
N ILE A 154 3.92 9.72 -7.25
CA ILE A 154 4.65 10.74 -6.49
C ILE A 154 3.83 12.00 -6.25
N LYS A 155 2.54 11.99 -6.60
CA LYS A 155 1.64 13.08 -6.23
C LYS A 155 1.62 13.25 -4.71
N HIS A 156 1.60 14.50 -4.28
CA HIS A 156 1.63 14.92 -2.87
C HIS A 156 2.94 14.62 -2.11
N LYS A 157 3.97 14.06 -2.76
CA LYS A 157 5.32 13.92 -2.17
C LYS A 157 6.16 15.14 -2.48
N TYR A 158 6.35 16.03 -1.50
CA TYR A 158 7.05 17.31 -1.71
C TYR A 158 8.51 17.16 -2.15
N ASP A 159 9.20 16.13 -1.70
CA ASP A 159 10.61 15.86 -1.95
C ASP A 159 10.90 15.11 -3.27
N ALA A 160 9.85 14.60 -3.94
CA ALA A 160 10.00 13.82 -5.16
C ALA A 160 9.53 14.60 -6.41
N GLY A 161 10.46 15.06 -7.25
CA GLY A 161 10.13 15.74 -8.51
C GLY A 161 9.86 14.79 -9.68
N TYR A 162 10.41 13.56 -9.65
CA TYR A 162 10.24 12.58 -10.72
C TYR A 162 10.27 11.14 -10.21
N CYS A 163 9.71 10.21 -10.99
CA CYS A 163 9.73 8.78 -10.70
C CYS A 163 9.85 7.94 -11.98
N PHE A 164 10.52 6.80 -11.89
CA PHE A 164 10.53 5.81 -12.97
C PHE A 164 9.42 4.79 -12.76
N TYR A 165 8.71 4.46 -13.84
CA TYR A 165 7.73 3.38 -13.82
C TYR A 165 8.41 2.05 -13.51
N THR A 166 7.80 1.31 -12.58
CA THR A 166 8.11 -0.10 -12.35
C THR A 166 6.86 -0.92 -12.65
N ASN A 167 7.05 -2.20 -13.02
CA ASN A 167 5.91 -3.11 -13.23
C ASN A 167 5.06 -3.29 -11.95
N GLU A 168 5.66 -3.09 -10.79
CA GLU A 168 4.97 -3.09 -9.50
C GLU A 168 3.92 -1.97 -9.40
N MET A 169 4.23 -0.75 -9.85
CA MET A 169 3.26 0.35 -9.85
C MET A 169 2.02 0.05 -10.70
N GLY A 170 2.22 -0.57 -11.87
CA GLY A 170 1.11 -1.00 -12.73
C GLY A 170 0.27 -2.11 -12.08
N ARG A 171 0.94 -3.06 -11.41
CA ARG A 171 0.29 -4.13 -10.65
C ARG A 171 -0.54 -3.56 -9.49
N ASP A 172 -0.01 -2.61 -8.73
CA ASP A 172 -0.71 -1.98 -7.60
C ASP A 172 -1.96 -1.22 -8.06
N LEU A 173 -1.87 -0.48 -9.16
CA LEU A 173 -3.04 0.21 -9.72
C LEU A 173 -4.11 -0.78 -10.19
N TRP A 174 -3.70 -1.87 -10.84
CA TRP A 174 -4.62 -2.93 -11.26
C TRP A 174 -5.30 -3.59 -10.04
N LEU A 175 -4.53 -3.92 -9.01
CA LEU A 175 -5.01 -4.51 -7.76
C LEU A 175 -6.08 -3.63 -7.08
N ARG A 176 -5.90 -2.30 -7.07
CA ARG A 176 -6.88 -1.34 -6.52
C ARG A 176 -8.26 -1.43 -7.16
N ARG A 177 -8.33 -1.83 -8.43
CA ARG A 177 -9.61 -2.05 -9.13
C ARG A 177 -10.08 -3.50 -8.97
N PHE A 178 -9.18 -4.45 -9.17
CA PHE A 178 -9.50 -5.87 -9.17
C PHE A 178 -10.03 -6.37 -7.83
N ILE A 179 -9.39 -5.99 -6.73
CA ILE A 179 -9.71 -6.51 -5.38
C ILE A 179 -11.15 -6.17 -4.97
N PRO A 180 -11.61 -4.91 -4.98
CA PRO A 180 -12.98 -4.61 -4.57
C PRO A 180 -14.03 -5.31 -5.44
N ASP A 181 -13.78 -5.40 -6.75
CA ASP A 181 -14.67 -6.05 -7.71
C ASP A 181 -14.78 -7.57 -7.44
N GLN A 182 -13.65 -8.24 -7.19
CA GLN A 182 -13.61 -9.70 -7.01
C GLN A 182 -13.82 -10.19 -5.58
N PHE A 183 -13.64 -9.33 -4.58
CA PHE A 183 -13.64 -9.72 -3.18
C PHE A 183 -14.90 -10.51 -2.74
N PRO A 184 -16.14 -10.10 -3.09
CA PRO A 184 -17.34 -10.88 -2.72
C PRO A 184 -17.35 -12.29 -3.33
N THR A 185 -16.93 -12.42 -4.59
CA THR A 185 -16.85 -13.70 -5.29
C THR A 185 -15.75 -14.59 -4.71
N ALA A 186 -14.61 -13.99 -4.36
CA ALA A 186 -13.46 -14.69 -3.78
C ALA A 186 -13.78 -15.27 -2.39
N LEU A 187 -14.51 -14.54 -1.56
CA LEU A 187 -15.04 -15.06 -0.28
C LEU A 187 -16.00 -16.24 -0.51
N ALA A 188 -17.00 -16.07 -1.37
CA ALA A 188 -18.00 -17.10 -1.64
C ALA A 188 -17.42 -18.37 -2.27
N SER A 189 -16.37 -18.24 -3.07
CA SER A 189 -15.72 -19.34 -3.78
C SER A 189 -14.58 -19.99 -2.99
N GLY A 190 -14.31 -19.53 -1.75
CA GLY A 190 -13.26 -20.07 -0.89
C GLY A 190 -11.83 -19.83 -1.41
N HIS A 191 -11.64 -18.78 -2.20
CA HIS A 191 -10.33 -18.33 -2.69
C HIS A 191 -9.57 -17.54 -1.62
N ILE A 192 -10.30 -16.95 -0.69
CA ILE A 192 -9.79 -16.38 0.55
C ILE A 192 -9.94 -17.42 1.66
N LYS A 193 -8.85 -17.71 2.36
CA LYS A 193 -8.77 -18.70 3.43
C LYS A 193 -8.03 -18.15 4.63
N VAL A 194 -8.17 -18.79 5.77
CA VAL A 194 -7.45 -18.47 7.01
C VAL A 194 -6.44 -19.57 7.30
N ASN A 195 -5.16 -19.19 7.35
CA ASN A 195 -4.09 -20.03 7.89
C ASN A 195 -3.83 -19.65 9.35
N PHE A 196 -3.17 -20.52 10.09
CA PHE A 196 -2.87 -20.35 11.50
C PHE A 196 -1.37 -20.45 11.71
N GLN A 197 -0.81 -19.55 12.51
CA GLN A 197 0.60 -19.61 12.90
C GLN A 197 0.72 -19.79 14.42
N PRO A 198 1.54 -20.72 14.91
CA PRO A 198 1.66 -20.96 16.34
C PRO A 198 2.42 -19.85 17.06
N ILE A 199 1.92 -19.54 18.26
CA ILE A 199 2.57 -18.70 19.26
C ILE A 199 3.06 -19.62 20.37
N VAL A 200 4.35 -19.54 20.69
CA VAL A 200 5.04 -20.47 21.59
C VAL A 200 5.42 -19.78 22.89
N ARG A 201 5.17 -20.44 24.02
CA ARG A 201 5.50 -19.94 25.35
C ARG A 201 6.99 -20.10 25.63
N ALA A 202 7.65 -19.01 26.00
CA ALA A 202 9.09 -19.00 26.30
C ALA A 202 9.49 -19.89 27.48
N LEU A 203 8.61 -20.04 28.48
CA LEU A 203 8.94 -20.83 29.67
C LEU A 203 8.95 -22.35 29.40
N THR A 204 8.11 -22.84 28.49
CA THR A 204 7.88 -24.29 28.32
C THR A 204 8.17 -24.82 26.92
N ASP A 205 8.37 -23.93 25.94
CA ASP A 205 8.43 -24.25 24.51
C ASP A 205 7.14 -24.91 23.95
N ASP A 206 6.03 -24.84 24.68
CA ASP A 206 4.73 -25.33 24.21
C ASP A 206 3.98 -24.26 23.42
N VAL A 207 3.18 -24.70 22.44
CA VAL A 207 2.21 -23.84 21.75
C VAL A 207 1.16 -23.37 22.77
N CYS A 208 0.98 -22.06 22.88
CA CYS A 208 0.03 -21.45 23.80
C CYS A 208 -1.03 -20.57 23.11
N GLY A 209 -0.95 -20.41 21.80
CA GLY A 209 -1.92 -19.70 20.98
C GLY A 209 -1.65 -19.89 19.50
N LEU A 210 -2.57 -19.41 18.68
CA LEU A 210 -2.43 -19.33 17.22
C LEU A 210 -2.79 -17.91 16.76
N GLU A 211 -2.16 -17.41 15.71
CA GLU A 211 -2.61 -16.20 15.00
C GLU A 211 -3.32 -16.60 13.71
N ALA A 212 -4.51 -16.04 13.47
CA ALA A 212 -5.27 -16.22 12.25
C ALA A 212 -4.79 -15.24 11.16
N LEU A 213 -4.31 -15.80 10.05
CA LEU A 213 -3.68 -15.07 8.96
C LEU A 213 -4.37 -15.36 7.63
N VAL A 214 -4.98 -14.32 7.05
CA VAL A 214 -5.69 -14.41 5.77
C VAL A 214 -4.75 -14.73 4.60
N ARG A 215 -5.20 -15.55 3.65
CA ARG A 215 -4.51 -15.90 2.41
C ARG A 215 -5.48 -15.83 1.24
N TRP A 216 -5.16 -15.04 0.22
CA TRP A 216 -5.94 -14.99 -1.02
C TRP A 216 -5.18 -15.71 -2.13
N ASN A 217 -5.72 -16.85 -2.58
CA ASN A 217 -5.24 -17.59 -3.73
C ASN A 217 -6.24 -17.44 -4.88
N ASP A 218 -5.95 -16.50 -5.78
CA ASP A 218 -6.78 -16.25 -6.95
C ASP A 218 -6.50 -17.29 -8.06
N PRO A 219 -7.52 -17.82 -8.74
CA PRO A 219 -7.33 -18.84 -9.78
C PRO A 219 -6.54 -18.33 -10.99
N ASP A 220 -6.67 -17.05 -11.33
CA ASP A 220 -6.07 -16.48 -12.54
C ASP A 220 -4.74 -15.76 -12.21
N TYR A 221 -4.64 -15.14 -11.04
CA TYR A 221 -3.52 -14.28 -10.65
C TYR A 221 -2.61 -14.86 -9.56
N GLY A 222 -2.94 -16.04 -9.04
CA GLY A 222 -2.16 -16.73 -8.02
C GLY A 222 -2.28 -16.08 -6.64
N PHE A 223 -1.22 -16.19 -5.85
CA PHE A 223 -1.22 -15.67 -4.48
C PHE A 223 -1.17 -14.14 -4.44
N ILE A 224 -2.17 -13.53 -3.81
CA ILE A 224 -2.24 -12.10 -3.52
C ILE A 224 -1.96 -11.92 -2.03
N SER A 225 -0.86 -11.23 -1.70
CA SER A 225 -0.42 -11.06 -0.32
C SER A 225 -1.39 -10.18 0.49
N PRO A 226 -1.61 -10.45 1.80
CA PRO A 226 -2.36 -9.56 2.68
C PRO A 226 -1.92 -8.09 2.62
N GLY A 227 -0.61 -7.85 2.57
CA GLY A 227 -0.06 -6.48 2.41
C GLY A 227 -0.43 -5.79 1.09
N GLN A 228 -0.92 -6.54 0.09
CA GLN A 228 -1.42 -5.99 -1.17
C GLN A 228 -2.92 -5.75 -1.17
N PHE A 229 -3.72 -6.63 -0.55
CA PHE A 229 -5.18 -6.53 -0.64
C PHE A 229 -5.87 -5.90 0.57
N VAL A 230 -5.33 -6.05 1.78
CA VAL A 230 -5.93 -5.43 2.98
C VAL A 230 -5.96 -3.91 2.85
N PRO A 231 -4.87 -3.21 2.47
CA PRO A 231 -4.91 -1.75 2.30
C PRO A 231 -5.90 -1.29 1.22
N VAL A 232 -6.09 -2.10 0.18
CA VAL A 232 -7.07 -1.82 -0.89
C VAL A 232 -8.50 -1.97 -0.37
N LEU A 233 -8.78 -3.00 0.45
CA LEU A 233 -10.08 -3.18 1.09
C LEU A 233 -10.36 -2.07 2.11
N GLU A 234 -9.35 -1.60 2.83
CA GLU A 234 -9.48 -0.45 3.73
C GLU A 234 -9.86 0.82 2.96
N GLN A 235 -9.15 1.13 1.87
CA GLN A 235 -9.47 2.26 1.00
C GLN A 235 -10.90 2.15 0.42
N ALA A 236 -11.32 0.92 0.07
CA ALA A 236 -12.66 0.64 -0.43
C ALA A 236 -13.74 0.51 0.67
N HIS A 237 -13.40 0.66 1.95
CA HIS A 237 -14.29 0.50 3.10
C HIS A 237 -14.97 -0.89 3.16
N LEU A 238 -14.24 -1.94 2.74
CA LEU A 238 -14.69 -3.33 2.71
C LEU A 238 -14.00 -4.24 3.74
N VAL A 239 -12.99 -3.73 4.47
CA VAL A 239 -12.16 -4.53 5.40
C VAL A 239 -12.97 -5.22 6.50
N HIS A 240 -13.98 -4.57 7.08
CA HIS A 240 -14.87 -5.18 8.08
C HIS A 240 -15.53 -6.50 7.63
N LYS A 241 -15.79 -6.66 6.33
CA LYS A 241 -16.35 -7.93 5.80
C LYS A 241 -15.32 -9.04 5.80
N LEU A 242 -14.05 -8.70 5.57
CA LEU A 242 -12.94 -9.64 5.66
C LEU A 242 -12.74 -10.07 7.10
N ASP A 243 -12.71 -9.13 8.02
CA ASP A 243 -12.38 -9.41 9.42
C ASP A 243 -13.50 -10.21 10.11
N ILE A 244 -14.77 -9.90 9.81
CA ILE A 244 -15.93 -10.73 10.20
C ILE A 244 -15.82 -12.15 9.62
N PHE A 245 -15.41 -12.29 8.36
CA PHE A 245 -15.17 -13.61 7.75
C PHE A 245 -14.07 -14.37 8.48
N VAL A 246 -12.94 -13.72 8.80
CA VAL A 246 -11.84 -14.35 9.54
C VAL A 246 -12.32 -14.83 10.92
N ILE A 247 -13.04 -14.00 11.67
CA ILE A 247 -13.61 -14.38 12.97
C ILE A 247 -14.55 -15.59 12.83
N GLU A 248 -15.40 -15.62 11.78
CA GLU A 248 -16.29 -16.74 11.54
C GLU A 248 -15.54 -18.04 11.22
N GLU A 249 -14.47 -17.97 10.43
CA GLU A 249 -13.60 -19.13 10.16
C GLU A 249 -12.90 -19.62 11.43
N VAL A 250 -12.41 -18.72 12.28
CA VAL A 250 -11.80 -19.07 13.58
C VAL A 250 -12.81 -19.77 14.48
N CYS A 251 -14.01 -19.20 14.63
CA CYS A 251 -15.09 -19.79 15.42
C CYS A 251 -15.50 -21.17 14.89
N ARG A 252 -15.53 -21.34 13.57
CA ARG A 252 -15.83 -22.62 12.92
C ARG A 252 -14.73 -23.64 13.15
N ALA A 253 -13.47 -23.25 13.02
CA ALA A 253 -12.30 -24.10 13.26
C ALA A 253 -12.26 -24.57 14.72
N TYR A 254 -12.54 -23.67 15.67
CA TYR A 254 -12.65 -24.01 17.09
C TYR A 254 -13.71 -25.10 17.32
N LYS A 255 -14.94 -24.90 16.80
CA LYS A 255 -16.02 -25.88 16.93
C LYS A 255 -15.66 -27.24 16.33
N TYR A 256 -14.94 -27.26 15.20
CA TYR A 256 -14.46 -28.49 14.59
C TYR A 256 -13.44 -29.21 15.49
N SER A 257 -12.48 -28.47 16.04
CA SER A 257 -11.44 -29.03 16.93
C SER A 257 -11.99 -29.66 18.21
N LEU A 258 -13.13 -29.18 18.73
CA LEU A 258 -13.82 -29.81 19.86
C LEU A 258 -14.46 -31.15 19.51
N VAL A 259 -14.89 -31.33 18.26
CA VAL A 259 -15.54 -32.56 17.79
C VAL A 259 -14.52 -33.63 17.46
N ASP A 260 -13.33 -33.25 16.97
CA ASP A 260 -12.22 -34.15 16.64
C ASP A 260 -11.23 -34.21 17.82
N SER A 261 -11.51 -35.11 18.78
CA SER A 261 -11.09 -35.09 20.19
C SER A 261 -9.59 -35.21 20.52
N ASN A 262 -8.69 -34.93 19.58
CA ASN A 262 -7.23 -35.09 19.76
C ASN A 262 -6.41 -33.80 19.60
N LEU A 263 -7.04 -32.65 19.35
CA LEU A 263 -6.34 -31.36 19.25
C LEU A 263 -6.49 -30.57 20.56
N ALA A 264 -5.37 -30.21 21.17
CA ALA A 264 -5.38 -29.27 22.29
C ALA A 264 -5.90 -27.91 21.79
N THR A 265 -6.98 -27.42 22.39
CA THR A 265 -7.54 -26.12 22.03
C THR A 265 -6.73 -25.02 22.70
N VAL A 266 -6.07 -24.20 21.89
CA VAL A 266 -5.38 -22.97 22.33
C VAL A 266 -6.12 -21.74 21.79
N PRO A 267 -6.04 -20.58 22.48
CA PRO A 267 -6.67 -19.36 21.99
C PRO A 267 -6.15 -18.95 20.61
N VAL A 268 -7.00 -18.30 19.83
CA VAL A 268 -6.66 -17.76 18.51
C VAL A 268 -6.76 -16.25 18.53
N SER A 269 -5.72 -15.56 18.06
CA SER A 269 -5.76 -14.12 17.85
C SER A 269 -6.21 -13.77 16.42
N VAL A 270 -6.98 -12.69 16.32
CA VAL A 270 -7.49 -12.14 15.06
C VAL A 270 -7.19 -10.65 14.98
N ASN A 271 -6.73 -10.21 13.81
CA ASN A 271 -6.51 -8.80 13.53
C ASN A 271 -7.83 -8.09 13.20
N LEU A 272 -8.05 -6.93 13.82
CA LEU A 272 -9.14 -6.02 13.45
C LEU A 272 -8.56 -4.71 12.93
N SER A 273 -9.06 -4.25 11.79
CA SER A 273 -8.74 -2.91 11.29
C SER A 273 -9.39 -1.84 12.17
N ARG A 274 -8.72 -0.69 12.30
CA ARG A 274 -9.32 0.52 12.91
C ARG A 274 -10.68 0.84 12.28
N LEU A 275 -10.80 0.62 10.97
CA LEU A 275 -12.02 0.93 10.24
C LEU A 275 -13.21 0.10 10.72
N ASP A 276 -13.01 -1.11 11.25
CA ASP A 276 -14.12 -1.96 11.73
C ASP A 276 -14.92 -1.28 12.83
N PHE A 277 -14.23 -0.59 13.73
CA PHE A 277 -14.82 0.16 14.85
C PHE A 277 -15.63 1.39 14.39
N SER A 278 -15.42 1.87 13.16
CA SER A 278 -16.15 3.00 12.60
C SER A 278 -17.19 2.60 11.55
N LEU A 279 -16.99 1.46 10.86
CA LEU A 279 -17.86 0.99 9.79
C LEU A 279 -19.01 0.11 10.29
N CYS A 280 -18.86 -0.58 11.43
CA CYS A 280 -19.93 -1.40 12.01
C CYS A 280 -19.83 -1.51 13.55
N ASP A 281 -20.83 -2.13 14.18
CA ASP A 281 -20.71 -2.56 15.58
C ASP A 281 -19.97 -3.91 15.61
N ILE A 282 -18.65 -3.85 15.46
CA ILE A 282 -17.80 -5.05 15.38
C ILE A 282 -17.92 -5.93 16.61
N TYR A 283 -18.16 -5.35 17.79
CA TYR A 283 -18.39 -6.09 19.02
C TYR A 283 -19.63 -6.98 18.93
N GLU A 284 -20.76 -6.44 18.45
CA GLU A 284 -21.99 -7.23 18.30
C GLU A 284 -21.82 -8.35 17.28
N GLU A 285 -21.06 -8.12 16.21
CA GLU A 285 -20.74 -9.17 15.22
C GLU A 285 -19.87 -10.28 15.82
N VAL A 286 -18.85 -9.94 16.60
CA VAL A 286 -18.03 -10.91 17.34
C VAL A 286 -18.89 -11.71 18.32
N GLU A 287 -19.70 -11.04 19.14
CA GLU A 287 -20.59 -11.69 20.10
C GLU A 287 -21.60 -12.62 19.42
N ARG A 288 -22.14 -12.20 18.27
CA ARG A 288 -23.05 -13.02 17.46
C ARG A 288 -22.37 -14.30 16.98
N LEU A 289 -21.13 -14.21 16.50
CA LEU A 289 -20.37 -15.37 16.00
C LEU A 289 -19.97 -16.32 17.13
N ILE A 290 -19.45 -15.78 18.23
CA ILE A 290 -19.08 -16.56 19.42
C ILE A 290 -20.28 -17.32 19.98
N LYS A 291 -21.45 -16.69 20.09
CA LYS A 291 -22.71 -17.34 20.49
C LYS A 291 -23.18 -18.39 19.48
N LYS A 292 -23.05 -18.12 18.18
CA LYS A 292 -23.44 -19.06 17.10
C LYS A 292 -22.63 -20.36 17.15
N TYR A 293 -21.33 -20.27 17.48
CA TYR A 293 -20.41 -21.40 17.47
C TYR A 293 -20.11 -21.99 18.85
N ASP A 294 -20.59 -21.37 19.93
CA ASP A 294 -20.36 -21.76 21.33
C ASP A 294 -18.86 -21.74 21.71
N VAL A 295 -18.19 -20.66 21.31
CA VAL A 295 -16.76 -20.44 21.59
C VAL A 295 -16.63 -19.72 22.94
N PRO A 296 -15.76 -20.18 23.86
CA PRO A 296 -15.42 -19.40 25.04
C PRO A 296 -14.69 -18.11 24.67
N LYS A 297 -15.00 -16.99 25.34
CA LYS A 297 -14.44 -15.67 24.99
C LYS A 297 -12.91 -15.61 25.16
N ASP A 298 -12.37 -16.36 26.11
CA ASP A 298 -10.94 -16.50 26.37
C ASP A 298 -10.19 -17.28 25.27
N MET A 299 -10.91 -17.85 24.29
CA MET A 299 -10.33 -18.51 23.13
C MET A 299 -10.20 -17.59 21.90
N LEU A 300 -10.68 -16.35 21.97
CA LEU A 300 -10.52 -15.34 20.92
C LEU A 300 -9.82 -14.11 21.48
N HIS A 301 -8.64 -13.80 20.96
CA HIS A 301 -7.91 -12.57 21.27
C HIS A 301 -8.02 -11.57 20.12
N ILE A 302 -8.21 -10.29 20.44
CA ILE A 302 -8.35 -9.23 19.45
C ILE A 302 -7.02 -8.50 19.31
N GLU A 303 -6.48 -8.42 18.11
CA GLU A 303 -5.28 -7.66 17.79
C GLU A 303 -5.62 -6.35 17.08
N VAL A 304 -4.99 -5.26 17.51
CA VAL A 304 -5.11 -3.93 16.90
C VAL A 304 -3.73 -3.32 16.68
N THR A 305 -3.48 -2.76 15.50
CA THR A 305 -2.17 -2.21 15.13
C THR A 305 -1.89 -0.87 15.80
N GLU A 306 -0.60 -0.58 16.07
CA GLU A 306 -0.16 0.71 16.62
C GLU A 306 -0.60 1.90 15.75
N THR A 307 -0.50 1.79 14.42
CA THR A 307 -0.82 2.86 13.49
C THR A 307 -2.29 3.25 13.52
N GLY A 308 -3.18 2.29 13.77
CA GLY A 308 -4.62 2.54 13.94
C GLY A 308 -4.97 3.39 15.18
N LEU A 309 -4.09 3.46 16.18
CA LEU A 309 -4.33 4.15 17.45
C LEU A 309 -3.91 5.62 17.44
N ASN A 310 -3.04 6.03 16.50
CA ASN A 310 -2.49 7.39 16.43
C ASN A 310 -3.40 8.40 15.71
N GLU A 311 -4.48 7.93 15.07
CA GLU A 311 -5.39 8.78 14.31
C GLU A 311 -6.62 9.18 15.16
N GLU A 312 -6.96 10.47 15.17
CA GLU A 312 -8.01 11.07 16.01
C GLU A 312 -9.37 10.33 15.88
N GLY A 313 -9.86 9.77 16.99
CA GLY A 313 -11.21 9.17 17.08
C GLY A 313 -11.43 8.34 18.34
N ASN A 314 -12.52 8.62 19.08
CA ASN A 314 -12.87 7.87 20.31
C ASN A 314 -13.37 6.43 20.06
N PHE A 315 -13.80 6.12 18.82
CA PHE A 315 -14.44 4.83 18.49
C PHE A 315 -13.57 3.61 18.77
N LEU A 316 -12.28 3.65 18.42
CA LEU A 316 -11.36 2.54 18.66
C LEU A 316 -11.14 2.33 20.16
N ARG A 317 -10.93 3.43 20.91
CA ARG A 317 -10.76 3.39 22.36
C ARG A 317 -11.97 2.80 23.07
N ASP A 318 -13.16 3.32 22.76
CA ASP A 318 -14.42 2.85 23.34
C ASP A 318 -14.66 1.37 22.97
N GLY A 319 -14.29 0.96 21.76
CA GLY A 319 -14.33 -0.43 21.31
C GLY A 319 -13.40 -1.36 22.10
N ILE A 320 -12.14 -0.96 22.30
CA ILE A 320 -11.16 -1.71 23.10
C ILE A 320 -11.67 -1.91 24.53
N ILE A 321 -12.13 -0.83 25.18
CA ILE A 321 -12.70 -0.90 26.53
C ILE A 321 -13.91 -1.85 26.55
N LYS A 322 -14.82 -1.73 25.57
CA LYS A 322 -16.00 -2.59 25.45
C LYS A 322 -15.61 -4.07 25.33
N PHE A 323 -14.57 -4.42 24.56
CA PHE A 323 -14.07 -5.80 24.48
C PHE A 323 -13.52 -6.29 25.83
N GLN A 324 -12.66 -5.49 26.47
CA GLN A 324 -12.02 -5.87 27.74
C GLN A 324 -13.02 -6.04 28.89
N GLU A 325 -13.95 -5.10 29.06
CA GLU A 325 -15.01 -5.17 30.08
C GLU A 325 -15.90 -6.41 29.91
N ASN A 326 -15.93 -6.98 28.70
CA ASN A 326 -16.72 -8.16 28.36
C ASN A 326 -15.91 -9.46 28.28
N GLY A 327 -14.66 -9.44 28.76
CA GLY A 327 -13.84 -10.63 28.99
C GLY A 327 -12.95 -11.06 27.82
N TYR A 328 -12.78 -10.21 26.81
CA TYR A 328 -11.81 -10.45 25.73
C TYR A 328 -10.44 -9.90 26.12
N GLN A 329 -9.39 -10.56 25.63
CA GLN A 329 -8.04 -9.96 25.66
C GLN A 329 -7.85 -9.12 24.41
N VAL A 330 -7.25 -7.94 24.59
CA VAL A 330 -6.87 -7.04 23.50
C VAL A 330 -5.36 -6.91 23.47
N TRP A 331 -4.79 -7.21 22.31
CA TRP A 331 -3.38 -7.28 22.03
C TRP A 331 -3.01 -6.10 21.14
N MET A 332 -1.88 -5.46 21.43
CA MET A 332 -1.33 -4.41 20.59
C MET A 332 -0.35 -5.04 19.59
N ASP A 333 -0.66 -4.91 18.31
CA ASP A 333 0.14 -5.43 17.21
C ASP A 333 1.09 -4.39 16.61
N ASP A 334 2.15 -4.87 15.95
CA ASP A 334 3.19 -4.04 15.30
C ASP A 334 3.81 -2.97 16.23
N PHE A 335 3.94 -3.24 17.53
CA PHE A 335 4.48 -2.27 18.49
C PHE A 335 5.92 -1.89 18.13
N GLY A 336 6.17 -0.58 17.98
CA GLY A 336 7.45 0.03 17.66
C GLY A 336 7.66 0.35 16.17
N SER A 337 6.63 0.12 15.34
CA SER A 337 6.61 0.53 13.93
C SER A 337 6.15 1.99 13.74
N GLY A 338 5.45 2.56 14.72
CA GLY A 338 4.92 3.92 14.68
C GLY A 338 5.78 4.97 15.37
N TYR A 339 5.45 6.25 15.14
CA TYR A 339 6.20 7.41 15.66
C TYR A 339 5.92 7.74 17.14
N SER A 340 4.96 7.07 17.82
CA SER A 340 4.49 7.48 19.17
C SER A 340 4.06 6.31 20.07
N SER A 341 4.71 5.16 19.96
CA SER A 341 4.34 3.90 20.64
C SER A 341 4.18 4.02 22.17
N PHE A 342 5.00 4.87 22.82
CA PHE A 342 4.93 5.06 24.28
C PHE A 342 3.74 5.91 24.75
N ASN A 343 3.23 6.82 23.92
CA ASN A 343 2.03 7.59 24.26
C ASN A 343 0.81 6.67 24.25
N VAL A 344 0.76 5.75 23.29
CA VAL A 344 -0.30 4.76 23.19
C VAL A 344 -0.33 3.86 24.43
N LEU A 345 0.84 3.39 24.89
CA LEU A 345 0.95 2.61 26.13
C LEU A 345 0.54 3.35 27.41
N LYS A 346 0.50 4.68 27.36
CA LYS A 346 0.06 5.51 28.49
C LYS A 346 -1.46 5.66 28.51
N ASP A 347 -2.08 5.73 27.34
CA ASP A 347 -3.49 6.12 27.20
C ASP A 347 -4.44 4.93 27.02
N TYR A 348 -3.89 3.74 26.75
CA TYR A 348 -4.58 2.48 26.52
C TYR A 348 -4.02 1.36 27.40
N ASP A 349 -4.92 0.51 27.90
CA ASP A 349 -4.57 -0.70 28.62
C ASP A 349 -4.62 -1.89 27.65
N PHE A 350 -3.51 -2.61 27.48
CA PHE A 350 -3.42 -3.82 26.64
C PHE A 350 -3.01 -5.02 27.47
N ASP A 351 -3.51 -6.21 27.11
CA ASP A 351 -3.17 -7.47 27.78
C ASP A 351 -1.81 -8.03 27.31
N VAL A 352 -1.45 -7.74 26.07
CA VAL A 352 -0.25 -8.24 25.39
C VAL A 352 0.29 -7.19 24.42
N LEU A 353 1.61 -7.04 24.37
CA LEU A 353 2.35 -6.31 23.34
C LEU A 353 3.02 -7.29 22.38
N LYS A 354 2.69 -7.23 21.09
CA LYS A 354 3.41 -7.94 20.02
C LYS A 354 4.47 -7.00 19.43
N LEU A 355 5.73 -7.39 19.51
CA LEU A 355 6.87 -6.65 18.99
C LEU A 355 7.08 -7.00 17.51
N ASP A 356 7.09 -5.97 16.64
CA ASP A 356 7.28 -6.10 15.19
C ASP A 356 8.59 -6.84 14.87
N MET A 357 8.55 -7.72 13.86
CA MET A 357 9.71 -8.48 13.37
C MET A 357 10.96 -7.64 13.07
N LYS A 358 10.82 -6.36 12.74
CA LYS A 358 11.92 -5.41 12.49
C LYS A 358 12.84 -5.24 13.70
N PHE A 359 12.37 -5.48 14.92
CA PHE A 359 13.25 -5.46 16.09
C PHE A 359 14.32 -6.56 16.02
N LEU A 360 14.00 -7.71 15.40
CA LEU A 360 14.94 -8.81 15.16
C LEU A 360 15.70 -8.67 13.84
N ALA A 361 15.46 -7.61 13.05
CA ALA A 361 16.26 -7.35 11.86
C ALA A 361 17.70 -7.01 12.24
N ASP A 362 18.66 -7.57 11.50
CA ASP A 362 20.10 -7.42 11.76
C ASP A 362 20.55 -7.81 13.18
N PHE A 363 19.79 -8.70 13.86
CA PHE A 363 20.03 -9.17 15.23
C PHE A 363 21.51 -9.53 15.50
N GLU A 364 22.16 -10.27 14.62
CA GLU A 364 23.56 -10.70 14.79
C GLU A 364 24.59 -9.56 14.69
N LYS A 365 24.24 -8.44 14.05
CA LYS A 365 25.17 -7.36 13.70
C LYS A 365 24.95 -6.08 14.50
N ASN A 366 23.86 -5.99 15.26
CA ASN A 366 23.41 -4.75 15.87
C ASN A 366 23.18 -4.92 17.38
N GLU A 367 24.21 -4.64 18.18
CA GLU A 367 24.11 -4.68 19.66
C GLU A 367 23.01 -3.76 20.21
N ASN A 368 22.68 -2.66 19.51
CA ASN A 368 21.60 -1.78 19.95
C ASN A 368 20.23 -2.46 19.85
N ALA A 369 20.02 -3.38 18.89
CA ALA A 369 18.78 -4.13 18.78
C ALA A 369 18.53 -4.95 20.06
N HIS A 370 19.57 -5.61 20.59
CA HIS A 370 19.47 -6.36 21.85
C HIS A 370 19.07 -5.47 23.02
N ILE A 371 19.72 -4.31 23.16
CA ILE A 371 19.46 -3.37 24.28
C ILE A 371 18.02 -2.84 24.19
N ILE A 372 17.56 -2.50 22.99
CA ILE A 372 16.22 -1.96 22.77
C ILE A 372 15.16 -3.00 23.11
N ILE A 373 15.26 -4.22 22.58
CA ILE A 373 14.29 -5.30 22.87
C ILE A 373 14.26 -5.60 24.37
N ALA A 374 15.42 -5.76 25.00
CA ALA A 374 15.51 -6.04 26.44
C ALA A 374 14.85 -4.93 27.28
N SER A 375 15.02 -3.66 26.86
CA SER A 375 14.41 -2.52 27.52
C SER A 375 12.88 -2.50 27.37
N ILE A 376 12.38 -2.80 26.17
CA ILE A 376 10.93 -2.88 25.90
C ILE A 376 10.29 -4.01 26.70
N VAL A 377 10.88 -5.22 26.68
CA VAL A 377 10.39 -6.37 27.47
C VAL A 377 10.40 -6.06 28.97
N SER A 378 11.46 -5.43 29.47
CA SER A 378 11.55 -5.00 30.87
C SER A 378 10.49 -3.96 31.24
N MET A 379 10.21 -3.01 30.34
CA MET A 379 9.15 -2.02 30.52
C MET A 379 7.77 -2.65 30.54
N ALA A 380 7.44 -3.51 29.56
CA ALA A 380 6.15 -4.19 29.48
C ALA A 380 5.84 -4.97 30.76
N LYS A 381 6.83 -5.72 31.28
CA LYS A 381 6.73 -6.41 32.57
C LYS A 381 6.40 -5.49 33.75
N LYS A 382 7.02 -4.30 33.81
CA LYS A 382 6.75 -3.31 34.87
C LYS A 382 5.35 -2.71 34.77
N LEU A 383 4.80 -2.64 33.55
CA LEU A 383 3.42 -2.23 33.30
C LEU A 383 2.42 -3.38 33.52
N GLY A 384 2.89 -4.60 33.77
CA GLY A 384 2.03 -5.78 33.92
C GLY A 384 1.52 -6.35 32.58
N VAL A 385 2.10 -5.93 31.46
CA VAL A 385 1.71 -6.35 30.11
C VAL A 385 2.64 -7.47 29.64
N ARG A 386 2.06 -8.53 29.08
CA ARG A 386 2.84 -9.66 28.52
C ARG A 386 3.41 -9.30 27.16
N THR A 387 4.47 -9.98 26.73
CA THR A 387 5.09 -9.73 25.43
C THR A 387 5.10 -10.95 24.51
N VAL A 388 4.78 -10.73 23.24
CA VAL A 388 5.06 -11.65 22.13
C VAL A 388 6.10 -10.97 21.24
N THR A 389 7.11 -11.69 20.75
CA THR A 389 7.99 -11.17 19.68
C THR A 389 7.75 -11.92 18.39
N GLU A 390 7.50 -11.17 17.32
CA GLU A 390 7.28 -11.71 15.99
C GLU A 390 8.58 -11.87 15.20
N GLY A 391 8.52 -12.64 14.11
CA GLY A 391 9.66 -12.80 13.20
C GLY A 391 10.83 -13.58 13.79
N VAL A 392 10.60 -14.47 14.75
CA VAL A 392 11.65 -15.37 15.26
C VAL A 392 12.00 -16.39 14.16
N GLU A 393 13.22 -16.32 13.65
CA GLU A 393 13.71 -17.18 12.57
C GLU A 393 14.83 -18.14 13.01
N THR A 394 15.59 -17.79 14.05
CA THR A 394 16.73 -18.58 14.51
C THR A 394 16.62 -19.02 15.97
N LYS A 395 17.37 -20.07 16.32
CA LYS A 395 17.45 -20.55 17.70
C LYS A 395 18.11 -19.51 18.59
N GLU A 396 19.10 -18.80 18.07
CA GLU A 396 19.86 -17.76 18.76
C GLU A 396 18.97 -16.60 19.17
N GLN A 397 18.09 -16.13 18.27
CA GLN A 397 17.06 -15.14 18.58
C GLN A 397 16.13 -15.65 19.69
N TRP A 398 15.68 -16.91 19.61
CA TRP A 398 14.78 -17.49 20.60
C TRP A 398 15.40 -17.58 21.99
N GLU A 399 16.62 -18.10 22.11
CA GLU A 399 17.34 -18.19 23.39
C GLU A 399 17.61 -16.81 23.99
N PHE A 400 17.90 -15.81 23.15
CA PHE A 400 18.02 -14.42 23.62
C PHE A 400 16.71 -13.90 24.19
N LEU A 401 15.59 -14.06 23.48
CA LEU A 401 14.26 -13.64 23.94
C LEU A 401 13.89 -14.30 25.27
N LYS A 402 14.21 -15.59 25.43
CA LYS A 402 14.08 -16.31 26.72
C LYS A 402 14.95 -15.69 27.81
N SER A 403 16.20 -15.32 27.51
CA SER A 403 17.15 -14.77 28.48
C SER A 403 16.74 -13.39 29.05
N ILE A 404 16.06 -12.56 28.25
CA ILE A 404 15.49 -11.28 28.69
C ILE A 404 14.07 -11.46 29.27
N GLY A 405 13.56 -12.69 29.19
CA GLY A 405 12.27 -13.15 29.68
C GLY A 405 11.08 -12.63 28.90
N CYS A 406 11.17 -12.52 27.58
CA CYS A 406 9.99 -12.37 26.74
C CYS A 406 9.01 -13.53 27.03
N ASP A 407 7.70 -13.28 27.12
CA ASP A 407 6.73 -14.31 27.51
C ASP A 407 6.47 -15.34 26.38
N MET A 408 6.42 -14.86 25.14
CA MET A 408 5.97 -15.62 23.97
C MET A 408 6.77 -15.24 22.72
N GLY A 409 6.87 -16.17 21.77
CA GLY A 409 7.50 -15.95 20.46
C GLY A 409 6.67 -16.51 19.32
N GLN A 410 6.78 -15.87 18.17
CA GLN A 410 6.14 -16.28 16.92
C GLN A 410 7.09 -16.08 15.74
N GLY A 411 7.10 -17.01 14.80
CA GLY A 411 7.93 -16.91 13.60
C GLY A 411 8.24 -18.24 12.95
N TYR A 412 9.02 -18.19 11.86
CA TYR A 412 9.36 -19.36 11.04
C TYR A 412 10.27 -20.37 11.73
N PHE A 413 10.95 -19.96 12.81
CA PHE A 413 11.68 -20.90 13.67
C PHE A 413 10.76 -22.00 14.23
N PHE A 414 9.53 -21.64 14.58
CA PHE A 414 8.56 -22.58 15.15
C PHE A 414 7.75 -23.27 14.05
N ASN A 415 7.03 -22.48 13.24
CA ASN A 415 6.31 -22.98 12.08
C ASN A 415 5.90 -21.83 11.14
N ARG A 416 5.69 -22.18 9.87
CA ARG A 416 5.05 -21.28 8.90
C ARG A 416 3.53 -21.29 9.08
N PRO A 417 2.83 -20.20 8.72
CA PRO A 417 1.37 -20.17 8.71
C PRO A 417 0.80 -21.27 7.82
N ALA A 418 0.01 -22.16 8.39
CA ALA A 418 -0.54 -23.33 7.70
C ALA A 418 -2.04 -23.47 7.99
N PRO A 419 -2.82 -24.13 7.10
CA PRO A 419 -4.18 -24.54 7.44
C PRO A 419 -4.19 -25.38 8.73
N LEU A 420 -5.26 -25.26 9.53
CA LEU A 420 -5.46 -26.14 10.70
C LEU A 420 -5.77 -27.60 10.27
N LEU A 421 -6.14 -27.79 9.00
CA LEU A 421 -6.52 -29.05 8.36
C LEU A 421 -5.73 -29.29 7.06
#